data_AF-A0A9W4TR36-F1
#
_entry.id   AF-A0A9W4TR36-F1
#
_cell.length_a   1.000
_cell.length_b   1.000
_cell.length_c   1.000
_cell.angle_alpha   90.00
_cell.angle_beta   90.00
_cell.angle_gamma   90.00
#
_symmetry.space_group_name_H-M   'P 1'
#
loop_
_entity.id
_entity.type
_entity.pdbx_description
1 polymer ?
#
loop_
_entity_poly.entity_id
_entity_poly.type
_entity_poly.pdbx_seq_one_letter_code
_entity_poly.pdbx_strand_id
1 'polypeptide(L)'
;MEKVLSLLLGDRSFHWSILNKDEFGLDKNILLFLKFESLKDIKWFLKTYDVEEKIIEDIEIKSNENLDEYSKEIEVETNNISQNLKAKLNIILSNSSNFEKVSSKSDVEDLDQVLKSYSNYKVDNADLVDVPNYMKDSIIKNIIKFRSKMLLIEKEKRRKEIEIERLKTKNKFKNLFEGIKETNDIQQPNIDVEKVKQSDRDEFEDMNDKEYAQFIKHKREIQDDMDYEQALNRMNRKETERSQLEDKLAYLEKYEPDLIEYKINYIDDMKNYETTDIYKMYINDHKQYQKIRSQKRLVEEMKDAEDAEEEEKQKPKEKEPEKEPEKEPEVKKQKVAKGAVVASSFSSDLKEKLQAKIIELVEEYLGVKDDFLIDVINENIIKNNLDKKQELITDLSEVLDEDAENLVNDLYEFIENLK
;
A
#
# COMPACT_ATOMS: atom_id res chain seq x y z
N MET A 1 -2.54 29.14 0.57
CA MET A 1 -2.27 30.10 1.67
C MET A 1 -0.85 30.66 1.63
N GLU A 2 0.18 29.83 1.51
CA GLU A 2 1.58 30.27 1.41
C GLU A 2 1.87 31.36 0.36
N LYS A 3 1.32 31.21 -0.86
CA LYS A 3 1.44 32.21 -1.93
C LYS A 3 0.79 33.57 -1.59
N VAL A 4 -0.23 33.56 -0.74
CA VAL A 4 -0.90 34.79 -0.26
C VAL A 4 -0.05 35.45 0.81
N LEU A 5 0.48 34.67 1.75
CA LEU A 5 1.35 35.16 2.83
C LEU A 5 2.68 35.72 2.30
N SER A 6 3.32 35.03 1.34
CA SER A 6 4.52 35.55 0.67
C SER A 6 4.26 36.85 -0.10
N LEU A 7 3.09 37.00 -0.72
CA LEU A 7 2.73 38.24 -1.41
C LEU A 7 2.45 39.40 -0.44
N LEU A 8 1.94 39.11 0.77
CA LEU A 8 1.69 40.10 1.83
C LEU A 8 2.98 40.49 2.57
N LEU A 9 3.91 39.55 2.76
CA LEU A 9 5.11 39.73 3.58
C LEU A 9 6.36 40.07 2.77
N GLY A 10 6.33 39.88 1.45
CA GLY A 10 7.44 40.18 0.54
C GLY A 10 8.68 39.37 0.88
N ASP A 11 9.84 40.05 0.93
CA ASP A 11 11.15 39.44 1.19
C ASP A 11 11.47 39.21 2.68
N ARG A 12 10.50 39.36 3.58
CA ARG A 12 10.73 39.25 5.03
C ARG A 12 10.72 37.79 5.48
N SER A 13 11.53 37.44 6.49
CA SER A 13 11.56 36.08 7.03
C SER A 13 10.38 35.81 7.97
N PHE A 14 9.55 34.83 7.62
CA PHE A 14 8.41 34.41 8.43
C PHE A 14 8.22 32.89 8.38
N HIS A 15 7.67 32.35 9.45
CA HIS A 15 7.20 30.98 9.53
C HIS A 15 5.69 30.99 9.76
N TRP A 16 4.96 30.10 9.09
CA TRP A 16 3.52 30.00 9.23
C TRP A 16 3.10 28.55 9.45
N SER A 17 2.04 28.35 10.23
CA SER A 17 1.41 27.03 10.43
C SER A 17 -0.12 27.16 10.48
N ILE A 18 -0.80 26.09 10.05
CA ILE A 18 -2.26 25.95 10.19
C ILE A 18 -2.53 25.11 11.43
N LEU A 19 -3.42 25.59 12.29
CA LEU A 19 -3.97 24.78 13.38
C LEU A 19 -5.18 24.00 12.83
N ASN A 20 -5.09 22.67 12.84
CA ASN A 20 -6.09 21.80 12.22
C ASN A 20 -7.41 21.78 13.00
N LYS A 21 -8.49 21.57 12.23
CA LYS A 21 -9.90 21.74 12.60
C LYS A 21 -10.40 20.79 13.70
N ASP A 22 -9.72 19.68 13.94
CA ASP A 22 -10.23 18.60 14.78
C ASP A 22 -9.93 18.78 16.28
N GLU A 23 -8.93 19.57 16.67
CA GLU A 23 -8.50 19.69 18.08
C GLU A 23 -9.25 20.76 18.88
N PHE A 24 -9.89 21.73 18.21
CA PHE A 24 -10.46 22.92 18.88
C PHE A 24 -11.97 23.15 18.65
N GLY A 25 -12.66 22.24 17.95
CA GLY A 25 -14.13 22.31 17.79
C GLY A 25 -14.64 23.56 17.07
N LEU A 26 -13.81 24.18 16.24
CA LEU A 26 -14.15 25.38 15.47
C LEU A 26 -14.51 24.99 14.03
N ASP A 27 -15.77 24.59 13.83
CA ASP A 27 -16.26 24.02 12.56
C ASP A 27 -16.17 24.96 11.34
N LYS A 28 -15.76 26.23 11.49
CA LYS A 28 -15.80 27.21 10.38
C LYS A 28 -14.61 28.18 10.29
N ASN A 29 -13.72 28.25 11.29
CA ASN A 29 -12.64 29.24 11.31
C ASN A 29 -11.26 28.58 11.15
N ILE A 30 -10.52 28.93 10.10
CA ILE A 30 -9.14 28.49 9.91
C ILE A 30 -8.24 29.40 10.74
N LEU A 31 -7.60 28.85 11.77
CA LEU A 31 -6.61 29.56 12.56
C LEU A 31 -5.24 29.44 11.92
N LEU A 32 -4.62 30.59 11.64
CA LEU A 32 -3.27 30.70 11.10
C LEU A 32 -2.35 31.27 12.16
N PHE A 33 -1.26 30.56 12.46
CA PHE A 33 -0.20 31.05 13.33
C PHE A 33 0.94 31.60 12.49
N LEU A 34 1.34 32.85 12.77
CA LEU A 34 2.44 33.53 12.09
C LEU A 34 3.53 33.86 13.10
N LYS A 35 4.75 33.41 12.83
CA LYS A 35 5.95 33.69 13.62
C LYS A 35 6.94 34.48 12.79
N PHE A 36 7.35 35.64 13.30
CA PHE A 36 8.39 36.49 12.71
C PHE A 36 9.69 36.34 13.50
N GLU A 37 10.82 36.50 12.82
CA GLU A 37 12.14 36.46 13.46
C GLU A 37 12.52 37.79 14.12
N SER A 38 11.96 38.90 13.62
CA SER A 38 12.29 40.25 14.08
C SER A 38 11.06 40.98 14.64
N LEU A 39 11.23 41.63 15.80
CA LEU A 39 10.21 42.48 16.42
C LEU A 39 9.82 43.68 15.52
N LYS A 40 10.73 44.14 14.67
CA LYS A 40 10.47 45.21 13.69
C LYS A 40 9.42 44.79 12.67
N ASP A 41 9.45 43.53 12.24
CA ASP A 41 8.55 42.98 11.23
C ASP A 41 7.15 42.74 11.79
N ILE A 42 7.05 42.31 13.06
CA ILE A 42 5.76 42.19 13.75
C ILE A 42 5.09 43.56 13.88
N LYS A 43 5.85 44.57 14.33
CA LYS A 43 5.30 45.93 14.49
C LYS A 43 4.88 46.54 13.15
N TRP A 44 5.67 46.30 12.09
CA TRP A 44 5.29 46.68 10.74
C TRP A 44 4.00 45.99 10.30
N PHE A 45 3.89 44.67 10.49
CA PHE A 45 2.73 43.88 10.07
C PHE A 45 1.46 44.35 10.78
N LEU A 46 1.51 44.53 12.10
CA LEU A 46 0.40 45.06 12.88
C LEU A 46 0.02 46.46 12.38
N LYS A 47 0.96 47.42 12.32
CA LYS A 47 0.63 48.78 11.85
C LYS A 47 0.14 48.85 10.41
N THR A 48 0.54 47.93 9.53
CA THR A 48 0.18 47.95 8.10
C THR A 48 -1.18 47.30 7.85
N TYR A 49 -1.54 46.28 8.62
CA TYR A 49 -2.75 45.47 8.38
C TYR A 49 -3.84 45.59 9.47
N ASP A 50 -3.56 46.27 10.58
CA ASP A 50 -4.54 46.61 11.64
C ASP A 50 -5.34 47.89 11.29
N VAL A 51 -4.82 48.72 10.38
CA VAL A 51 -5.50 49.96 9.96
C VAL A 51 -6.55 49.64 8.89
N GLU A 52 -7.82 49.76 9.30
CA GLU A 52 -9.11 50.03 8.62
C GLU A 52 -9.39 49.59 7.15
N GLU A 53 -8.39 49.43 6.28
CA GLU A 53 -8.52 48.81 4.96
C GLU A 53 -8.23 47.31 5.03
N LYS A 54 -9.18 46.54 5.59
CA LYS A 54 -9.13 45.07 5.55
C LYS A 54 -8.98 44.61 4.09
N ILE A 55 -7.81 44.10 3.74
CA ILE A 55 -7.53 43.53 2.40
C ILE A 55 -8.38 42.29 2.15
N ILE A 56 -8.72 41.57 3.22
CA ILE A 56 -9.54 40.37 3.21
C ILE A 56 -10.63 40.59 4.26
N GLU A 57 -11.89 40.57 3.81
CA GLU A 57 -13.04 40.63 4.70
C GLU A 57 -13.03 39.41 5.65
N ASP A 58 -13.46 39.60 6.91
CA ASP A 58 -13.57 38.56 7.95
C ASP A 58 -12.28 37.98 8.59
N ILE A 59 -11.13 38.66 8.51
CA ILE A 59 -9.95 38.28 9.31
C ILE A 59 -9.91 39.02 10.66
N GLU A 60 -9.73 38.28 11.75
CA GLU A 60 -9.41 38.78 13.09
C GLU A 60 -7.91 38.53 13.37
N ILE A 61 -7.12 39.59 13.56
CA ILE A 61 -5.70 39.49 13.93
C ILE A 61 -5.61 39.56 15.46
N LYS A 62 -5.12 38.49 16.10
CA LYS A 62 -4.85 38.47 17.54
C LYS A 62 -3.34 38.59 17.78
N SER A 63 -2.92 39.66 18.43
CA SER A 63 -1.54 39.86 18.88
C SER A 63 -1.30 39.21 20.24
N ASN A 64 -0.03 38.93 20.57
CA ASN A 64 0.36 38.46 21.89
C ASN A 64 0.38 39.64 22.88
N GLU A 65 -0.20 39.49 24.06
CA GLU A 65 -0.49 40.59 25.00
C GLU A 65 0.76 41.40 25.43
N ASN A 66 1.96 40.81 25.33
CA ASN A 66 3.21 41.44 25.76
C ASN A 66 3.91 42.26 24.66
N LEU A 67 3.40 42.28 23.42
CA LEU A 67 4.10 42.89 22.28
C LEU A 67 4.14 44.43 22.34
N ASP A 68 3.16 45.05 23.00
CA ASP A 68 3.07 46.51 23.16
C ASP A 68 4.08 47.06 24.18
N GLU A 69 4.57 46.24 25.12
CA GLU A 69 5.57 46.67 26.10
C GLU A 69 6.98 46.69 25.51
N TYR A 70 7.35 45.68 24.72
CA TYR A 70 8.68 45.55 24.11
C TYR A 70 8.89 46.43 22.87
N SER A 71 7.83 47.01 22.31
CA SER A 71 7.88 47.69 21.02
C SER A 71 7.82 49.22 21.10
N LYS A 72 7.70 49.84 22.29
CA LYS A 72 7.51 51.30 22.46
C LYS A 72 8.63 52.15 21.85
N GLU A 73 9.85 51.61 21.73
CA GLU A 73 11.04 52.37 21.29
C GLU A 73 11.36 52.23 19.79
N ILE A 74 10.61 51.42 19.03
CA ILE A 74 10.94 51.12 17.63
C ILE A 74 10.02 51.89 16.69
N GLU A 75 10.53 52.96 16.07
CA GLU A 75 9.82 53.64 14.97
C GLU A 75 9.94 52.83 13.67
N VAL A 76 8.81 52.59 13.01
CA VAL A 76 8.74 51.85 11.75
C VAL A 76 7.83 52.60 10.80
N GLU A 77 8.31 52.79 9.57
CA GLU A 77 7.58 53.43 8.48
C GLU A 77 6.44 52.52 7.99
N THR A 78 5.24 53.10 7.85
CA THR A 78 4.06 52.42 7.34
C THR A 78 4.04 52.51 5.82
N ASN A 79 3.95 51.36 5.15
CA ASN A 79 3.75 51.33 3.71
C ASN A 79 2.25 51.34 3.41
N ASN A 80 1.79 52.33 2.65
CA ASN A 80 0.42 52.30 2.12
C ASN A 80 0.25 51.08 1.22
N ILE A 81 -0.79 50.29 1.47
CA ILE A 81 -1.11 49.08 0.69
C ILE A 81 -1.33 49.50 -0.77
N SER A 82 -0.49 48.99 -1.68
CA SER A 82 -0.64 49.31 -3.10
C SER A 82 -1.93 48.70 -3.65
N GLN A 83 -2.74 49.49 -4.37
CA GLN A 83 -3.95 49.01 -5.06
C GLN A 83 -3.67 47.82 -6.01
N ASN A 84 -2.43 47.69 -6.49
CA ASN A 84 -1.97 46.57 -7.31
C ASN A 84 -1.91 45.24 -6.53
N LEU A 85 -1.52 45.28 -5.25
CA LEU A 85 -1.55 44.10 -4.37
C LEU A 85 -3.00 43.66 -4.10
N LYS A 86 -3.90 44.62 -3.87
CA LYS A 86 -5.34 44.36 -3.69
C LYS A 86 -5.95 43.69 -4.94
N ALA A 87 -5.62 44.20 -6.12
CA ALA A 87 -6.08 43.60 -7.38
C ALA A 87 -5.53 42.18 -7.59
N LYS A 88 -4.24 41.95 -7.33
CA LYS A 88 -3.61 40.61 -7.43
C LYS A 88 -4.21 39.61 -6.44
N LEU A 89 -4.44 40.03 -5.19
CA LEU A 89 -5.07 39.18 -4.17
C LEU A 89 -6.51 38.84 -4.53
N ASN A 90 -7.29 39.79 -5.03
CA ASN A 90 -8.65 39.53 -5.48
C ASN A 90 -8.69 38.55 -6.67
N ILE A 91 -7.73 38.61 -7.59
CA ILE A 91 -7.62 37.63 -8.69
C ILE A 91 -7.31 36.23 -8.15
N ILE A 92 -6.44 36.12 -7.14
CA ILE A 92 -6.07 34.83 -6.52
C ILE A 92 -7.25 34.26 -5.73
N LEU A 93 -7.97 35.10 -4.98
CA LEU A 93 -9.12 34.74 -4.15
C LEU A 93 -10.40 34.49 -4.96
N SER A 94 -10.57 35.09 -6.14
CA SER A 94 -11.76 34.84 -6.98
C SER A 94 -11.60 33.64 -7.92
N ASN A 95 -10.37 33.15 -8.11
CA ASN A 95 -10.14 32.01 -8.98
C ASN A 95 -10.57 30.69 -8.30
N SER A 96 -11.67 30.11 -8.79
CA SER A 96 -12.26 28.86 -8.29
C SER A 96 -11.34 27.64 -8.40
N SER A 97 -10.28 27.68 -9.23
CA SER A 97 -9.28 26.61 -9.32
C SER A 97 -8.29 26.57 -8.16
N ASN A 98 -8.21 27.66 -7.37
CA ASN A 98 -7.29 27.78 -6.24
C ASN A 98 -7.93 27.38 -4.90
N PHE A 99 -9.26 27.24 -4.87
CA PHE A 99 -9.93 26.58 -3.77
C PHE A 99 -9.78 25.09 -3.96
N GLU A 100 -9.29 24.42 -2.93
CA GLU A 100 -9.41 22.98 -2.82
C GLU A 100 -10.88 22.64 -3.05
N LYS A 101 -11.18 21.78 -4.03
CA LYS A 101 -12.55 21.40 -4.38
C LYS A 101 -13.21 20.88 -3.12
N VAL A 102 -13.94 21.74 -2.41
CA VAL A 102 -14.80 21.31 -1.33
C VAL A 102 -15.90 20.55 -2.05
N SER A 103 -15.77 19.23 -2.06
CA SER A 103 -16.74 18.33 -2.64
C SER A 103 -18.08 18.63 -1.96
N SER A 104 -18.94 19.40 -2.62
CA SER A 104 -20.36 19.37 -2.32
C SER A 104 -20.81 17.98 -2.73
N LYS A 105 -20.69 17.03 -1.79
CA LYS A 105 -21.03 15.62 -1.95
C LYS A 105 -22.50 15.49 -2.34
N SER A 106 -22.74 15.46 -3.64
CA SER A 106 -23.76 14.64 -4.26
C SER A 106 -22.99 13.50 -4.93
N ASP A 107 -22.76 12.42 -4.19
CA ASP A 107 -22.05 11.21 -4.67
C ASP A 107 -22.71 10.57 -5.92
N VAL A 108 -23.84 11.12 -6.38
CA VAL A 108 -24.60 10.70 -7.56
C VAL A 108 -24.14 11.42 -8.83
N GLU A 109 -23.70 12.68 -8.75
CA GLU A 109 -23.27 13.44 -9.94
C GLU A 109 -21.89 13.00 -10.44
N ASP A 110 -20.98 12.66 -9.52
CA ASP A 110 -19.68 12.06 -9.86
C ASP A 110 -19.84 10.74 -10.63
N LEU A 111 -20.86 9.93 -10.30
CA LEU A 111 -21.10 8.67 -10.99
C LEU A 111 -21.60 8.86 -12.42
N ASP A 112 -22.43 9.87 -12.66
CA ASP A 112 -22.96 10.18 -13.99
C ASP A 112 -21.87 10.82 -14.88
N GLN A 113 -20.97 11.60 -14.26
CA GLN A 113 -19.79 12.14 -14.93
C GLN A 113 -18.76 11.04 -15.25
N VAL A 114 -18.54 10.10 -14.33
CA VAL A 114 -17.73 8.90 -14.53
C VAL A 114 -18.34 8.00 -15.62
N LEU A 115 -19.66 7.79 -15.64
CA LEU A 115 -20.32 7.03 -16.72
C LEU A 115 -20.06 7.66 -18.11
N LYS A 116 -20.07 9.00 -18.18
CA LYS A 116 -19.82 9.75 -19.43
C LYS A 116 -18.35 9.73 -19.86
N SER A 117 -17.39 9.65 -18.94
CA SER A 117 -15.99 9.47 -19.31
C SER A 117 -15.71 8.06 -19.85
N TYR A 118 -16.43 7.05 -19.32
CA TYR A 118 -16.26 5.65 -19.75
C TYR A 118 -17.06 5.25 -21.00
N SER A 119 -18.11 5.97 -21.39
CA SER A 119 -18.75 5.75 -22.70
C SER A 119 -17.83 6.07 -23.88
N ASN A 120 -16.83 6.92 -23.64
CA ASN A 120 -15.78 7.26 -24.59
C ASN A 120 -14.49 6.45 -24.39
N TYR A 121 -14.50 5.44 -23.51
CA TYR A 121 -13.32 4.64 -23.22
C TYR A 121 -12.88 3.83 -24.44
N LYS A 122 -11.59 3.95 -24.77
CA LYS A 122 -10.91 3.16 -25.80
C LYS A 122 -9.78 2.39 -25.12
N VAL A 123 -9.60 1.14 -25.52
CA VAL A 123 -8.47 0.32 -25.07
C VAL A 123 -7.22 0.83 -25.79
N ASP A 124 -6.16 1.12 -25.05
CA ASP A 124 -4.91 1.60 -25.64
C ASP A 124 -4.21 0.43 -26.35
N ASN A 125 -3.66 0.70 -27.54
CA ASN A 125 -2.98 -0.33 -28.33
C ASN A 125 -1.68 -0.83 -27.67
N ALA A 126 -1.14 -0.07 -26.71
CA ALA A 126 0.01 -0.47 -25.89
C ALA A 126 -0.34 -1.63 -24.94
N ASP A 127 -1.59 -1.74 -24.49
CA ASP A 127 -2.07 -2.83 -23.63
C ASP A 127 -2.27 -4.15 -24.41
N LEU A 128 -2.13 -4.10 -25.74
CA LEU A 128 -2.40 -5.21 -26.66
C LEU A 128 -1.16 -5.60 -27.48
N VAL A 129 0.03 -5.25 -27.01
CA VAL A 129 1.31 -5.56 -27.69
C VAL A 129 1.51 -7.08 -27.78
N ASP A 130 1.22 -7.80 -26.69
CA ASP A 130 1.40 -9.25 -26.59
C ASP A 130 0.25 -10.07 -27.20
N VAL A 131 -0.84 -9.40 -27.61
CA VAL A 131 -2.01 -10.07 -28.18
C VAL A 131 -1.78 -10.28 -29.68
N PRO A 132 -1.94 -11.51 -30.21
CA PRO A 132 -1.88 -11.74 -31.64
C PRO A 132 -2.92 -10.92 -32.41
N ASN A 133 -2.53 -10.34 -33.56
CA ASN A 133 -3.36 -9.40 -34.33
C ASN A 133 -4.77 -9.93 -34.67
N TYR A 134 -4.93 -11.24 -34.86
CA TYR A 134 -6.22 -11.85 -35.17
C TYR A 134 -7.18 -11.92 -33.96
N MET A 135 -6.68 -11.81 -32.73
CA MET A 135 -7.48 -11.83 -31.51
C MET A 135 -7.76 -10.43 -30.94
N LYS A 136 -7.00 -9.41 -31.35
CA LYS A 136 -7.08 -8.05 -30.79
C LYS A 136 -8.51 -7.51 -30.72
N ASP A 137 -9.27 -7.60 -31.82
CA ASP A 137 -10.64 -7.08 -31.88
C ASP A 137 -11.61 -7.83 -30.96
N SER A 138 -11.41 -9.13 -30.76
CA SER A 138 -12.22 -9.95 -29.84
C SER A 138 -11.92 -9.58 -28.40
N ILE A 139 -10.64 -9.41 -28.08
CA ILE A 139 -10.17 -9.03 -26.75
C ILE A 139 -10.59 -7.61 -26.40
N ILE A 140 -10.47 -6.63 -27.31
CA ILE A 140 -10.97 -5.26 -27.12
C ILE A 140 -12.47 -5.27 -26.77
N LYS A 141 -13.28 -6.02 -27.53
CA LYS A 141 -14.72 -6.14 -27.27
C LYS A 141 -15.00 -6.78 -25.90
N ASN A 142 -14.22 -7.80 -25.51
CA ASN A 142 -14.36 -8.45 -24.22
C ASN A 142 -13.93 -7.56 -23.05
N ILE A 143 -12.86 -6.78 -23.19
CA ILE A 143 -12.41 -5.80 -22.19
C ILE A 143 -13.49 -4.73 -21.99
N ILE A 144 -14.03 -4.18 -23.09
CA ILE A 144 -15.11 -3.19 -23.02
C ILE A 144 -16.36 -3.79 -22.35
N LYS A 145 -16.75 -5.01 -22.73
CA LYS A 145 -17.92 -5.72 -22.14
C LYS A 145 -17.71 -6.04 -20.66
N PHE A 146 -16.50 -6.43 -20.26
CA PHE A 146 -16.14 -6.71 -18.88
C PHE A 146 -16.22 -5.45 -18.03
N ARG A 147 -15.61 -4.35 -18.48
CA ARG A 147 -15.67 -3.07 -17.76
C ARG A 147 -17.08 -2.51 -17.68
N SER A 148 -17.89 -2.63 -18.75
CA SER A 148 -19.31 -2.21 -18.70
C SER A 148 -20.12 -3.03 -17.69
N LYS A 149 -19.86 -4.35 -17.61
CA LYS A 149 -20.54 -5.22 -16.65
C LYS A 149 -20.10 -4.92 -15.22
N MET A 150 -18.79 -4.72 -15.00
CA MET A 150 -18.25 -4.38 -13.69
C MET A 150 -18.81 -3.05 -13.18
N LEU A 151 -18.93 -2.07 -14.07
CA LEU A 151 -19.50 -0.76 -13.75
C LEU A 151 -20.99 -0.84 -13.39
N LEU A 152 -21.78 -1.68 -14.07
CA LEU A 152 -23.17 -1.92 -13.67
C LEU A 152 -23.24 -2.54 -12.27
N ILE A 153 -22.36 -3.48 -11.96
CA ILE A 153 -22.28 -4.11 -10.63
C ILE A 153 -21.86 -3.09 -9.57
N GLU A 154 -20.89 -2.22 -9.85
CA GLU A 154 -20.45 -1.18 -8.92
C GLU A 154 -21.54 -0.13 -8.69
N LYS A 155 -22.25 0.29 -9.76
CA LYS A 155 -23.43 1.17 -9.68
C LYS A 155 -24.52 0.57 -8.80
N GLU A 156 -24.82 -0.72 -8.98
CA GLU A 156 -25.83 -1.39 -8.16
C GLU A 156 -25.40 -1.53 -6.69
N LYS A 157 -24.13 -1.86 -6.43
CA LYS A 157 -23.59 -1.93 -5.06
C LYS A 157 -23.68 -0.57 -4.35
N ARG A 158 -23.19 0.51 -4.97
CA ARG A 158 -23.26 1.85 -4.38
C ARG A 158 -24.70 2.35 -4.24
N ARG A 159 -25.60 2.04 -5.19
CA ARG A 159 -27.03 2.37 -5.04
C ARG A 159 -27.63 1.69 -3.81
N LYS A 160 -27.32 0.40 -3.60
CA LYS A 160 -27.76 -0.34 -2.41
C LYS A 160 -27.18 0.25 -1.12
N GLU A 161 -25.91 0.62 -1.11
CA GLU A 161 -25.28 1.29 0.04
C GLU A 161 -25.98 2.60 0.40
N ILE A 162 -26.27 3.45 -0.60
CA ILE A 162 -27.02 4.70 -0.40
C ILE A 162 -28.44 4.44 0.09
N GLU A 163 -29.13 3.43 -0.44
CA GLU A 163 -30.46 3.04 0.03
C GLU A 163 -30.42 2.60 1.50
N ILE A 164 -29.41 1.82 1.90
CA ILE A 164 -29.19 1.39 3.30
C ILE A 164 -28.88 2.60 4.19
N GLU A 165 -28.04 3.54 3.75
CA GLU A 165 -27.74 4.76 4.49
C GLU A 165 -28.97 5.64 4.65
N ARG A 166 -29.78 5.81 3.59
CA ARG A 166 -31.06 6.52 3.63
C ARG A 166 -32.05 5.85 4.58
N LEU A 167 -32.06 4.52 4.65
CA LEU A 167 -32.92 3.78 5.56
C LEU A 167 -32.45 3.92 7.00
N LYS A 168 -31.13 3.89 7.25
CA LYS A 168 -30.51 4.19 8.55
C LYS A 168 -30.79 5.62 8.99
N THR A 169 -30.67 6.62 8.11
CA THR A 169 -31.01 8.01 8.44
C THR A 169 -32.49 8.18 8.69
N LYS A 170 -33.36 7.57 7.87
CA LYS A 170 -34.82 7.57 8.12
C LYS A 170 -35.16 6.96 9.47
N ASN A 171 -34.53 5.85 9.86
CA ASN A 171 -34.73 5.25 11.18
C ASN A 171 -34.20 6.15 12.30
N LYS A 172 -33.04 6.78 12.13
CA LYS A 172 -32.54 7.79 13.08
C LYS A 172 -33.50 8.97 13.22
N PHE A 173 -33.99 9.52 12.10
CA PHE A 173 -35.00 10.57 12.11
C PHE A 173 -36.29 10.11 12.77
N LYS A 174 -36.76 8.89 12.49
CA LYS A 174 -37.94 8.31 13.12
C LYS A 174 -37.77 8.19 14.64
N ASN A 175 -36.62 7.72 15.12
CA ASN A 175 -36.32 7.63 16.55
C ASN A 175 -36.24 9.02 17.20
N LEU A 176 -35.70 10.02 16.50
CA LEU A 176 -35.70 11.41 16.96
C LEU A 176 -37.12 12.00 17.00
N PHE A 177 -37.96 11.72 16.00
CA PHE A 177 -39.36 12.14 15.98
C PHE A 177 -40.21 11.41 17.02
N GLU A 178 -39.95 10.12 17.28
CA GLU A 178 -40.59 9.37 18.36
C GLU A 178 -40.17 9.91 19.73
N GLY A 179 -38.89 10.24 19.94
CA GLY A 179 -38.46 10.92 21.17
C GLY A 179 -39.05 12.33 21.38
N ILE A 180 -39.29 13.07 20.29
CA ILE A 180 -39.98 14.38 20.35
C ILE A 180 -41.50 14.22 20.54
N LYS A 181 -42.08 13.13 20.05
CA LYS A 181 -43.50 12.81 20.22
C LYS A 181 -43.79 12.29 21.63
N GLU A 182 -42.91 11.47 22.19
CA GLU A 182 -42.98 11.00 23.58
C GLU A 182 -42.85 12.13 24.61
N THR A 183 -42.18 13.23 24.24
CA THR A 183 -42.06 14.43 25.08
C THR A 183 -43.21 15.42 24.93
N ASN A 184 -44.07 15.27 23.91
CA ASN A 184 -45.15 16.22 23.60
C ASN A 184 -46.58 15.63 23.59
N ASP A 185 -46.80 14.38 23.99
CA ASP A 185 -48.17 13.84 24.03
C ASP A 185 -48.93 14.20 25.32
N ILE A 186 -49.49 15.42 25.32
CA ILE A 186 -50.83 15.72 25.85
C ILE A 186 -51.62 16.40 24.70
N GLN A 187 -52.53 15.63 24.06
CA GLN A 187 -53.69 16.05 23.24
C GLN A 187 -53.36 16.76 21.89
N GLN A 188 -53.85 16.41 20.70
CA GLN A 188 -55.11 15.84 20.19
C GLN A 188 -54.92 15.33 18.72
N PRO A 189 -55.93 14.68 18.09
CA PRO A 189 -55.84 14.04 16.77
C PRO A 189 -56.24 14.94 15.58
N ASN A 190 -56.02 14.39 14.37
CA ASN A 190 -56.43 14.83 13.02
C ASN A 190 -55.53 15.83 12.27
N ILE A 191 -54.70 15.29 11.36
CA ILE A 191 -54.58 15.82 9.99
C ILE A 191 -54.41 14.63 9.02
N ASP A 192 -55.25 14.63 7.98
CA ASP A 192 -55.19 13.80 6.77
C ASP A 192 -53.78 13.75 6.15
N VAL A 193 -53.31 12.55 5.82
CA VAL A 193 -52.25 12.36 4.84
C VAL A 193 -52.66 11.26 3.87
N GLU A 194 -53.16 11.69 2.72
CA GLU A 194 -53.18 10.87 1.52
C GLU A 194 -51.76 10.47 1.09
N LYS A 195 -51.65 9.18 0.78
CA LYS A 195 -50.74 8.53 -0.18
C LYS A 195 -49.35 8.06 0.27
N VAL A 196 -49.20 6.76 0.00
CA VAL A 196 -48.01 5.92 -0.20
C VAL A 196 -47.36 5.38 1.08
N LYS A 197 -47.79 4.19 1.45
CA LYS A 197 -47.03 2.94 1.27
C LYS A 197 -48.04 1.80 1.29
N GLN A 198 -48.03 0.94 0.26
CA GLN A 198 -48.49 -0.44 0.45
C GLN A 198 -47.57 -1.01 1.54
N SER A 199 -48.06 -0.95 2.76
CA SER A 199 -47.50 -1.64 3.90
C SER A 199 -47.61 -3.13 3.63
N ASP A 200 -46.65 -3.90 4.12
CA ASP A 200 -46.70 -5.36 4.34
C ASP A 200 -47.82 -5.76 5.32
N ARG A 201 -48.97 -5.08 5.25
CA ARG A 201 -50.13 -5.20 6.13
C ARG A 201 -51.07 -6.28 5.64
N ASP A 202 -51.05 -6.57 4.35
CA ASP A 202 -51.90 -7.58 3.70
C ASP A 202 -51.50 -9.03 4.09
N GLU A 203 -50.36 -9.25 4.74
CA GLU A 203 -49.91 -10.61 5.16
C GLU A 203 -50.37 -11.03 6.57
N PHE A 204 -50.97 -10.11 7.34
CA PHE A 204 -51.30 -10.35 8.76
C PHE A 204 -52.78 -10.14 9.10
N GLU A 205 -53.62 -9.77 8.12
CA GLU A 205 -55.06 -9.55 8.35
C GLU A 205 -55.85 -10.84 8.62
N ASP A 206 -55.28 -12.02 8.32
CA ASP A 206 -55.91 -13.33 8.51
C ASP A 206 -55.56 -14.01 9.85
N MET A 207 -54.63 -13.46 10.65
CA MET A 207 -54.23 -14.07 11.92
C MET A 207 -55.13 -13.64 13.09
N ASN A 208 -55.51 -14.60 13.92
CA ASN A 208 -56.27 -14.34 15.15
C ASN A 208 -55.40 -13.52 16.14
N ASP A 209 -56.00 -12.64 16.95
CA ASP A 209 -55.30 -11.73 17.87
C ASP A 209 -54.29 -12.46 18.79
N LYS A 210 -54.60 -13.71 19.17
CA LYS A 210 -53.72 -14.56 19.97
C LYS A 210 -52.49 -15.07 19.21
N GLU A 211 -52.65 -15.40 17.93
CA GLU A 211 -51.57 -15.87 17.05
C GLU A 211 -50.66 -14.71 16.67
N TYR A 212 -51.23 -13.54 16.42
CA TYR A 212 -50.46 -12.32 16.18
C TYR A 212 -49.59 -11.92 17.39
N ALA A 213 -50.12 -12.05 18.61
CA ALA A 213 -49.34 -11.80 19.83
C ALA A 213 -48.17 -12.80 19.99
N GLN A 214 -48.36 -14.07 19.62
CA GLN A 214 -47.28 -15.07 19.63
C GLN A 214 -46.24 -14.77 18.54
N PHE A 215 -46.67 -14.36 17.36
CA PHE A 215 -45.77 -13.97 16.27
C PHE A 215 -44.88 -12.76 16.64
N ILE A 216 -45.44 -11.73 17.29
CA ILE A 216 -44.65 -10.60 17.77
C ILE A 216 -43.61 -11.05 18.81
N LYS A 217 -44.00 -11.95 19.73
CA LYS A 217 -43.06 -12.49 20.72
C LYS A 217 -41.94 -13.27 20.06
N HIS A 218 -42.26 -14.19 19.17
CA HIS A 218 -41.27 -14.98 18.43
C HIS A 218 -40.33 -14.10 17.59
N LYS A 219 -40.86 -13.05 16.95
CA LYS A 219 -40.04 -12.09 16.19
C LYS A 219 -39.11 -11.29 17.10
N ARG A 220 -39.54 -10.95 18.31
CA ARG A 220 -38.67 -10.31 19.33
C ARG A 220 -37.61 -11.28 19.83
N GLU A 221 -37.96 -12.52 20.12
CA GLU A 221 -37.00 -13.55 20.53
C GLU A 221 -35.92 -13.76 19.47
N ILE A 222 -36.30 -13.87 18.19
CA ILE A 222 -35.32 -13.95 17.08
C ILE A 222 -34.40 -12.72 17.05
N GLN A 223 -34.97 -11.52 17.23
CA GLN A 223 -34.18 -10.29 17.20
C GLN A 223 -33.20 -10.25 18.37
N ASP A 224 -33.65 -10.62 19.57
CA ASP A 224 -32.85 -10.68 20.79
C ASP A 224 -31.73 -11.73 20.65
N ASP A 225 -32.03 -12.89 20.05
CA ASP A 225 -31.05 -13.95 19.76
C ASP A 225 -29.99 -13.46 18.75
N MET A 226 -30.41 -12.78 17.68
CA MET A 226 -29.50 -12.19 16.70
C MET A 226 -28.59 -11.13 17.33
N ASP A 227 -29.14 -10.27 18.20
CA ASP A 227 -28.37 -9.24 18.88
C ASP A 227 -27.39 -9.85 19.90
N TYR A 228 -27.79 -10.93 20.58
CA TYR A 228 -26.94 -11.72 21.47
C TYR A 228 -25.78 -12.37 20.71
N GLU A 229 -26.03 -13.04 19.59
CA GLU A 229 -24.99 -13.65 18.75
C GLU A 229 -24.00 -12.61 18.23
N GLN A 230 -24.48 -11.43 17.82
CA GLN A 230 -23.61 -10.34 17.40
C GLN A 230 -22.73 -9.83 18.54
N ALA A 231 -23.29 -9.68 19.74
CA ALA A 231 -22.54 -9.27 20.92
C ALA A 231 -21.48 -10.30 21.32
N LEU A 232 -21.83 -11.59 21.28
CA LEU A 232 -20.93 -12.71 21.55
C LEU A 232 -19.76 -12.73 20.58
N ASN A 233 -20.03 -12.59 19.28
CA ASN A 233 -18.99 -12.52 18.25
C ASN A 233 -18.04 -11.33 18.45
N ARG A 234 -18.56 -10.17 18.88
CA ARG A 234 -17.73 -9.01 19.21
C ARG A 234 -16.83 -9.27 20.43
N MET A 235 -17.34 -9.95 21.44
CA MET A 235 -16.55 -10.32 22.62
C MET A 235 -15.48 -11.33 22.26
N ASN A 236 -15.81 -12.39 21.51
CA ASN A 236 -14.85 -13.40 21.08
C ASN A 236 -13.70 -12.79 20.27
N ARG A 237 -13.99 -11.83 19.37
CA ARG A 237 -12.94 -11.11 18.63
C ARG A 237 -11.99 -10.33 19.55
N LYS A 238 -12.54 -9.63 20.55
CA LYS A 238 -11.73 -8.91 21.54
C LYS A 238 -10.92 -9.86 22.41
N GLU A 239 -11.46 -11.02 22.75
CA GLU A 239 -10.76 -12.03 23.54
C GLU A 239 -9.61 -12.66 22.75
N THR A 240 -9.78 -12.91 21.45
CA THR A 240 -8.68 -13.37 20.58
C THR A 240 -7.59 -12.31 20.44
N GLU A 241 -7.96 -11.04 20.26
CA GLU A 241 -7.00 -9.94 20.18
C GLU A 241 -6.25 -9.76 21.51
N ARG A 242 -6.98 -9.84 22.63
CA ARG A 242 -6.40 -9.79 23.97
C ARG A 242 -5.41 -10.93 24.19
N SER A 243 -5.75 -12.16 23.82
CA SER A 243 -4.83 -13.31 23.94
C SER A 243 -3.55 -13.08 23.14
N GLN A 244 -3.66 -12.61 21.88
CA GLN A 244 -2.49 -12.30 21.05
C GLN A 244 -1.60 -11.21 21.67
N LEU A 245 -2.21 -10.19 22.27
CA LEU A 245 -1.48 -9.13 22.96
C LEU A 245 -0.82 -9.62 24.25
N GLU A 246 -1.49 -10.50 25.02
CA GLU A 246 -0.93 -11.14 26.21
C GLU A 246 0.27 -12.03 25.86
N ASP A 247 0.17 -12.82 24.77
CA ASP A 247 1.28 -13.64 24.27
C ASP A 247 2.47 -12.77 23.83
N LYS A 248 2.20 -11.67 23.11
CA LYS A 248 3.24 -10.72 22.69
C LYS A 248 3.89 -10.03 23.88
N LEU A 249 3.10 -9.66 24.89
CA LEU A 249 3.62 -9.06 26.12
C LEU A 249 4.51 -10.07 26.86
N ALA A 250 4.06 -11.31 27.03
CA ALA A 250 4.85 -12.36 27.67
C ALA A 250 6.15 -12.66 26.92
N TYR A 251 6.13 -12.62 25.59
CA TYR A 251 7.34 -12.73 24.77
C TYR A 251 8.30 -11.56 25.02
N LEU A 252 7.80 -10.32 24.97
CA LEU A 252 8.63 -9.12 25.17
C LEU A 252 9.20 -9.02 26.59
N GLU A 253 8.46 -9.42 27.62
CA GLU A 253 8.94 -9.47 29.00
C GLU A 253 10.11 -10.46 29.18
N LYS A 254 10.09 -11.56 28.42
CA LYS A 254 11.14 -12.58 28.45
C LYS A 254 12.31 -12.30 27.51
N TYR A 255 12.11 -11.50 26.47
CA TYR A 255 13.12 -11.24 25.44
C TYR A 255 14.45 -10.70 26.02
N GLU A 256 14.40 -9.64 26.82
CA GLU A 256 15.61 -9.04 27.41
C GLU A 256 16.34 -9.97 28.39
N PRO A 257 15.69 -10.60 29.38
CA PRO A 257 16.38 -11.52 30.28
C PRO A 257 16.94 -12.74 29.53
N ASP A 258 16.19 -13.31 28.59
CA ASP A 258 16.66 -14.43 27.78
C ASP A 258 17.87 -14.02 26.93
N LEU A 259 17.84 -12.83 26.32
CA LEU A 259 18.96 -12.30 25.53
C LEU A 259 20.22 -12.10 26.38
N ILE A 260 20.06 -11.61 27.62
CA ILE A 260 21.17 -11.47 28.56
C ILE A 260 21.73 -12.86 28.92
N GLU A 261 20.86 -13.83 29.22
CA GLU A 261 21.28 -15.19 29.54
C GLU A 261 22.00 -15.86 28.35
N TYR A 262 21.45 -15.75 27.13
CA TYR A 262 22.11 -16.23 25.92
C TYR A 262 23.48 -15.58 25.69
N LYS A 263 23.61 -14.27 25.92
CA LYS A 263 24.90 -13.57 25.80
C LYS A 263 25.89 -14.05 26.86
N ILE A 264 25.45 -14.26 28.10
CA ILE A 264 26.31 -14.76 29.18
C ILE A 264 26.77 -16.19 28.85
N ASN A 265 25.83 -17.06 28.48
CA ASN A 265 26.13 -18.44 28.09
C ASN A 265 27.08 -18.48 26.89
N TYR A 266 26.89 -17.62 25.89
CA TYR A 266 27.79 -17.51 24.75
C TYR A 266 29.19 -17.03 25.15
N ILE A 267 29.30 -16.05 26.05
CA ILE A 267 30.59 -15.60 26.59
C ILE A 267 31.29 -16.73 27.35
N ASP A 268 30.53 -17.50 28.13
CA ASP A 268 31.07 -18.64 28.88
C ASP A 268 31.49 -19.79 27.96
N ASP A 269 30.71 -20.07 26.91
CA ASP A 269 31.07 -21.03 25.85
C ASP A 269 32.34 -20.60 25.12
N MET A 270 32.48 -19.30 24.81
CA MET A 270 33.68 -18.75 24.17
C MET A 270 34.91 -18.79 25.08
N LYS A 271 34.74 -18.52 26.38
CA LYS A 271 35.85 -18.66 27.35
C LYS A 271 36.27 -20.11 27.52
N ASN A 272 35.32 -21.03 27.40
CA ASN A 272 35.50 -22.48 27.57
C ASN A 272 35.52 -23.23 26.22
N TYR A 273 35.90 -22.57 25.13
CA TYR A 273 35.81 -23.18 23.79
C TYR A 273 36.74 -24.39 23.60
N GLU A 274 37.86 -24.43 24.35
CA GLU A 274 38.82 -25.54 24.34
C GLU A 274 38.32 -26.74 25.15
N THR A 275 37.46 -26.49 26.14
CA THR A 275 36.88 -27.53 26.99
C THR A 275 35.55 -28.05 26.46
N THR A 276 34.93 -27.36 25.50
CA THR A 276 33.68 -27.78 24.87
C THR A 276 33.87 -29.09 24.12
N ASP A 277 32.89 -29.97 24.26
CA ASP A 277 32.94 -31.31 23.66
C ASP A 277 33.05 -31.26 22.13
N ILE A 278 32.53 -30.21 21.49
CA ILE A 278 32.62 -30.02 20.04
C ILE A 278 34.06 -29.83 19.57
N TYR A 279 34.87 -29.05 20.29
CA TYR A 279 36.28 -28.83 19.95
C TYR A 279 37.10 -30.12 20.16
N LYS A 280 36.86 -30.81 21.28
CA LYS A 280 37.47 -32.12 21.55
C LYS A 280 37.07 -33.16 20.51
N MET A 281 35.82 -33.18 20.08
CA MET A 281 35.35 -34.06 18.99
C MET A 281 35.98 -33.66 17.66
N TYR A 282 36.11 -32.38 17.34
CA TYR A 282 36.76 -31.93 16.10
C TYR A 282 38.20 -32.45 15.98
N ILE A 283 38.97 -32.42 17.08
CA ILE A 283 40.37 -32.85 17.12
C ILE A 283 40.50 -34.38 17.26
N ASN A 284 39.73 -35.01 18.16
CA ASN A 284 39.92 -36.42 18.52
C ASN A 284 39.01 -37.40 17.74
N ASP A 285 37.81 -36.97 17.31
CA ASP A 285 36.85 -37.79 16.54
C ASP A 285 36.04 -36.96 15.54
N HIS A 286 36.72 -36.59 14.45
CA HIS A 286 36.16 -35.73 13.42
C HIS A 286 34.91 -36.31 12.75
N LYS A 287 34.76 -37.64 12.73
CA LYS A 287 33.59 -38.30 12.12
C LYS A 287 32.31 -38.03 12.91
N GLN A 288 32.40 -38.00 14.24
CA GLN A 288 31.25 -37.62 15.08
C GLN A 288 30.95 -36.13 14.99
N TYR A 289 31.99 -35.29 14.94
CA TYR A 289 31.82 -33.85 14.67
C TYR A 289 31.04 -33.60 13.37
N GLN A 290 31.39 -34.27 12.27
CA GLN A 290 30.71 -34.10 10.99
C GLN A 290 29.23 -34.48 11.05
N LYS A 291 28.86 -35.54 11.79
CA LYS A 291 27.46 -35.94 11.99
C LYS A 291 26.66 -34.90 12.77
N ILE A 292 27.24 -34.38 13.85
CA ILE A 292 26.60 -33.34 14.66
C ILE A 292 26.50 -32.05 13.86
N ARG A 293 27.53 -31.69 13.08
CA ARG A 293 27.52 -30.50 12.23
C ARG A 293 26.49 -30.59 11.11
N SER A 294 26.34 -31.74 10.46
CA SER A 294 25.29 -31.93 9.45
C SER A 294 23.89 -31.80 10.04
N GLN A 295 23.67 -32.30 11.27
CA GLN A 295 22.39 -32.13 11.96
C GLN A 295 22.12 -30.65 12.31
N LYS A 296 23.13 -29.93 12.81
CA LYS A 296 22.99 -28.48 13.08
C LYS A 296 22.70 -27.69 11.81
N ARG A 297 23.40 -27.99 10.71
CA ARG A 297 23.17 -27.35 9.41
C ARG A 297 21.74 -27.55 8.91
N LEU A 298 21.19 -28.76 9.04
CA LEU A 298 19.79 -29.01 8.67
C LEU A 298 18.81 -28.16 9.48
N VAL A 299 19.08 -27.93 10.77
CA VAL A 299 18.23 -27.08 11.62
C VAL A 299 18.39 -25.60 11.26
N GLU A 300 19.61 -25.15 10.94
CA GLU A 300 19.89 -23.79 10.45
C GLU A 300 19.16 -23.55 9.12
N GLU A 301 19.29 -24.44 8.13
CA GLU A 301 18.58 -24.37 6.84
C GLU A 301 17.06 -24.34 7.00
N MET A 302 16.50 -25.10 7.96
CA MET A 302 15.07 -25.06 8.26
C MET A 302 14.63 -23.71 8.84
N LYS A 303 15.43 -23.09 9.70
CA LYS A 303 15.13 -21.76 10.28
C LYS A 303 15.28 -20.65 9.25
N ASP A 304 16.33 -20.72 8.43
CA ASP A 304 16.54 -19.75 7.34
C ASP A 304 15.37 -19.80 6.34
N ALA A 305 14.80 -20.99 6.09
CA ALA A 305 13.60 -21.14 5.27
C ALA A 305 12.34 -20.55 5.94
N GLU A 306 12.19 -20.72 7.26
CA GLU A 306 11.07 -20.15 8.04
C GLU A 306 11.14 -18.61 8.08
N ASP A 307 12.33 -18.04 8.29
CA ASP A 307 12.58 -16.60 8.24
C ASP A 307 12.27 -16.04 6.83
N ALA A 308 12.70 -16.73 5.77
CA ALA A 308 12.39 -16.33 4.39
C ALA A 308 10.88 -16.33 4.11
N GLU A 309 10.14 -17.33 4.61
CA GLU A 309 8.68 -17.36 4.50
C GLU A 309 8.01 -16.22 5.29
N GLU A 310 8.51 -15.87 6.47
CA GLU A 310 7.98 -14.75 7.26
C GLU A 310 8.25 -13.40 6.60
N GLU A 311 9.44 -13.21 6.03
CA GLU A 311 9.77 -12.02 5.24
C GLU A 311 8.87 -11.89 4.00
N GLU A 312 8.58 -12.99 3.30
CA GLU A 312 7.62 -13.01 2.19
C GLU A 312 6.20 -12.62 2.64
N LYS A 313 5.77 -13.08 3.83
CA LYS A 313 4.45 -12.73 4.42
C LYS A 313 4.37 -11.27 4.88
N GLN A 314 5.49 -10.65 5.25
CA GLN A 314 5.56 -9.26 5.73
C GLN A 314 5.71 -8.22 4.62
N LYS A 315 6.08 -8.62 3.39
CA LYS A 315 6.07 -7.71 2.25
C LYS A 315 4.64 -7.16 2.04
N PRO A 316 4.46 -5.83 1.95
CA PRO A 316 3.16 -5.26 1.62
C PRO A 316 2.71 -5.84 0.27
N LYS A 317 1.43 -6.21 0.15
CA LYS A 317 0.80 -6.67 -1.09
C LYS A 317 0.83 -5.58 -2.18
N GLU A 318 1.99 -5.25 -2.71
CA GLU A 318 2.14 -4.72 -4.05
C GLU A 318 2.01 -5.90 -5.01
N LYS A 319 0.80 -6.01 -5.57
CA LYS A 319 0.45 -6.76 -6.79
C LYS A 319 1.28 -8.02 -7.05
N GLU A 320 0.80 -9.15 -6.55
CA GLU A 320 1.17 -10.45 -7.12
C GLU A 320 0.79 -10.49 -8.62
N PRO A 321 1.70 -10.89 -9.52
CA PRO A 321 1.32 -11.46 -10.80
C PRO A 321 0.66 -12.82 -10.59
N GLU A 322 -0.43 -13.06 -11.32
CA GLU A 322 -1.17 -14.32 -11.37
C GLU A 322 -0.24 -15.52 -11.63
N LYS A 323 -0.16 -16.47 -10.69
CA LYS A 323 0.35 -17.82 -10.96
C LYS A 323 -0.80 -18.70 -11.49
N GLU A 324 -0.54 -19.28 -12.66
CA GLU A 324 -1.31 -20.32 -13.35
C GLU A 324 -1.52 -21.58 -12.49
N PRO A 325 -2.56 -22.40 -12.79
CA PRO A 325 -2.97 -23.52 -11.95
C PRO A 325 -1.96 -24.69 -11.96
N GLU A 326 -1.66 -25.19 -10.76
CA GLU A 326 -0.95 -26.45 -10.51
C GLU A 326 -1.59 -27.62 -11.28
N LYS A 327 -0.76 -28.35 -12.03
CA LYS A 327 -1.07 -29.69 -12.53
C LYS A 327 -0.33 -30.71 -11.66
N GLU A 328 -1.07 -31.72 -11.22
CA GLU A 328 -0.56 -32.92 -10.53
C GLU A 328 0.59 -33.60 -11.30
N PRO A 329 1.52 -34.27 -10.59
CA PRO A 329 2.65 -34.93 -11.22
C PRO A 329 2.27 -36.28 -11.86
N GLU A 330 2.26 -36.36 -13.19
CA GLU A 330 2.31 -37.64 -13.90
C GLU A 330 3.73 -38.23 -13.88
N VAL A 331 3.85 -39.37 -13.20
CA VAL A 331 4.99 -40.29 -13.24
C VAL A 331 5.12 -40.93 -14.62
N LYS A 332 6.14 -40.57 -15.44
CA LYS A 332 6.62 -41.44 -16.54
C LYS A 332 8.13 -41.37 -16.80
N LYS A 333 8.81 -42.39 -16.27
CA LYS A 333 9.78 -43.30 -16.92
C LYS A 333 10.93 -42.70 -17.75
N GLN A 334 12.12 -42.92 -17.17
CA GLN A 334 13.42 -43.12 -17.83
C GLN A 334 13.33 -43.66 -19.27
N LYS A 335 14.03 -42.98 -20.20
CA LYS A 335 14.66 -43.61 -21.36
C LYS A 335 16.09 -43.08 -21.52
N VAL A 336 16.96 -44.04 -21.76
CA VAL A 336 18.42 -43.95 -21.83
C VAL A 336 18.88 -43.64 -23.25
N ALA A 337 20.02 -42.92 -23.31
CA ALA A 337 21.02 -42.80 -24.39
C ALA A 337 20.73 -41.91 -25.60
N LYS A 338 21.60 -40.91 -25.82
CA LYS A 338 22.76 -41.05 -26.73
C LYS A 338 23.74 -39.85 -26.63
N GLY A 339 25.02 -40.15 -26.37
CA GLY A 339 26.16 -39.43 -26.95
C GLY A 339 26.67 -38.15 -26.26
N ALA A 340 27.07 -38.23 -24.98
CA ALA A 340 27.84 -37.16 -24.35
C ALA A 340 29.26 -37.10 -24.94
N VAL A 341 29.57 -35.98 -25.60
CA VAL A 341 30.94 -35.61 -26.00
C VAL A 341 31.59 -34.97 -24.77
N VAL A 342 32.69 -35.56 -24.31
CA VAL A 342 33.39 -35.14 -23.10
C VAL A 342 34.35 -33.99 -23.44
N ALA A 343 34.10 -32.79 -22.89
CA ALA A 343 34.88 -31.58 -23.15
C ALA A 343 36.32 -31.61 -22.56
N SER A 344 36.68 -32.63 -21.77
CA SER A 344 38.06 -32.87 -21.39
C SER A 344 38.93 -33.48 -22.50
N SER A 345 38.37 -33.76 -23.69
CA SER A 345 39.08 -34.32 -24.86
C SER A 345 39.44 -33.32 -25.97
N PHE A 346 39.10 -32.03 -25.83
CA PHE A 346 39.47 -31.03 -26.84
C PHE A 346 40.99 -30.81 -26.89
N SER A 347 41.58 -30.91 -28.09
CA SER A 347 43.00 -30.59 -28.34
C SER A 347 43.30 -29.14 -28.00
N SER A 348 44.55 -28.83 -27.61
CA SER A 348 45.02 -27.47 -27.28
C SER A 348 44.54 -26.41 -28.27
N ASP A 349 44.61 -26.75 -29.56
CA ASP A 349 44.31 -25.85 -30.68
C ASP A 349 42.81 -25.48 -30.79
N LEU A 350 41.92 -26.32 -30.26
CA LEU A 350 40.47 -26.05 -30.22
C LEU A 350 40.10 -25.18 -29.02
N LYS A 351 40.82 -25.32 -27.90
CA LYS A 351 40.64 -24.46 -26.73
C LYS A 351 41.08 -23.03 -27.01
N GLU A 352 42.18 -22.84 -27.74
CA GLU A 352 42.65 -21.52 -28.15
C GLU A 352 41.66 -20.82 -29.10
N LYS A 353 41.06 -21.55 -30.04
CA LYS A 353 40.01 -21.02 -30.93
C LYS A 353 38.72 -20.68 -30.19
N LEU A 354 38.33 -21.51 -29.23
CA LEU A 354 37.16 -21.27 -28.40
C LEU A 354 37.36 -20.04 -27.52
N GLN A 355 38.53 -19.92 -26.88
CA GLN A 355 38.88 -18.76 -26.06
C GLN A 355 38.91 -17.47 -26.89
N ALA A 356 39.47 -17.50 -28.10
CA ALA A 356 39.45 -16.36 -29.02
C ALA A 356 38.02 -15.95 -29.39
N LYS A 357 37.12 -16.92 -29.61
CA LYS A 357 35.72 -16.64 -29.93
C LYS A 357 34.93 -16.12 -28.73
N ILE A 358 35.21 -16.61 -27.52
CA ILE A 358 34.61 -16.10 -26.27
C ILE A 358 35.02 -14.64 -26.06
N ILE A 359 36.30 -14.30 -26.27
CA ILE A 359 36.78 -12.92 -26.16
C ILE A 359 36.08 -12.01 -27.17
N GLU A 360 35.93 -12.47 -28.43
CA GLU A 360 35.24 -11.71 -29.48
C GLU A 360 33.76 -11.48 -29.13
N LEU A 361 33.04 -12.52 -28.69
CA LEU A 361 31.62 -12.41 -28.33
C LEU A 361 31.43 -11.52 -27.09
N VAL A 362 32.25 -11.67 -26.06
CA VAL A 362 32.17 -10.81 -24.86
C VAL A 362 32.45 -9.34 -25.24
N GLU A 363 33.43 -9.07 -26.11
CA GLU A 363 33.72 -7.72 -26.59
C GLU A 363 32.59 -7.16 -27.50
N GLU A 364 31.92 -8.00 -28.28
CA GLU A 364 30.80 -7.61 -29.15
C GLU A 364 29.54 -7.25 -28.35
N TYR A 365 29.17 -8.06 -27.36
CA TYR A 365 27.96 -7.86 -26.57
C TYR A 365 28.14 -6.84 -25.43
N LEU A 366 29.33 -6.76 -24.82
CA LEU A 366 29.61 -5.82 -23.73
C LEU A 366 30.25 -4.51 -24.21
N GLY A 367 30.81 -4.48 -25.42
CA GLY A 367 31.59 -3.36 -25.97
C GLY A 367 32.97 -3.17 -25.32
N VAL A 368 33.32 -4.00 -24.33
CA VAL A 368 34.57 -3.97 -23.56
C VAL A 368 35.01 -5.41 -23.27
N LYS A 369 36.33 -5.63 -23.22
CA LYS A 369 36.89 -6.92 -22.77
C LYS A 369 36.78 -7.04 -21.26
N ASP A 370 36.01 -8.02 -20.80
CA ASP A 370 35.92 -8.40 -19.39
C ASP A 370 36.57 -9.77 -19.16
N ASP A 371 37.78 -9.75 -18.59
CA ASP A 371 38.57 -10.95 -18.30
C ASP A 371 37.87 -11.88 -17.30
N PHE A 372 37.05 -11.33 -16.38
CA PHE A 372 36.34 -12.14 -15.38
C PHE A 372 35.21 -12.94 -16.04
N LEU A 373 34.45 -12.32 -16.93
CA LEU A 373 33.37 -12.99 -17.65
C LEU A 373 33.91 -14.09 -18.57
N ILE A 374 35.04 -13.83 -19.23
CA ILE A 374 35.75 -14.82 -20.04
C ILE A 374 36.16 -16.04 -19.19
N ASP A 375 36.67 -15.82 -17.98
CA ASP A 375 37.05 -16.90 -17.07
C ASP A 375 35.83 -17.69 -16.58
N VAL A 376 34.73 -17.04 -16.23
CA VAL A 376 33.47 -17.69 -15.81
C VAL A 376 32.91 -18.59 -16.92
N ILE A 377 32.89 -18.10 -18.17
CA ILE A 377 32.43 -18.87 -19.33
C ILE A 377 33.34 -20.10 -19.55
N ASN A 378 34.66 -19.91 -19.51
CA ASN A 378 35.62 -21.01 -19.68
C ASN A 378 35.53 -22.06 -18.56
N GLU A 379 35.38 -21.63 -17.31
CA GLU A 379 35.21 -22.54 -16.19
C GLU A 379 33.91 -23.35 -16.31
N ASN A 380 32.81 -22.73 -16.73
CA ASN A 380 31.53 -23.40 -16.90
C ASN A 380 31.59 -24.44 -18.03
N ILE A 381 32.23 -24.11 -19.15
CA ILE A 381 32.45 -25.05 -20.27
C ILE A 381 33.31 -26.26 -19.84
N ILE A 382 34.35 -26.04 -19.02
CA ILE A 382 35.22 -27.11 -18.51
C ILE A 382 34.51 -27.97 -17.46
N LYS A 383 33.76 -27.36 -16.54
CA LYS A 383 33.11 -28.06 -15.41
C LYS A 383 31.88 -28.84 -15.86
N ASN A 384 31.08 -28.29 -16.79
CA ASN A 384 29.76 -28.83 -17.13
C ASN A 384 29.70 -29.57 -18.46
N ASN A 385 30.84 -29.78 -19.15
CA ASN A 385 30.93 -30.57 -20.40
C ASN A 385 29.86 -30.22 -21.45
N LEU A 386 29.46 -28.94 -21.56
CA LEU A 386 28.45 -28.45 -22.51
C LEU A 386 27.01 -28.98 -22.29
N ASP A 387 26.74 -29.71 -21.21
CA ASP A 387 25.40 -30.29 -20.98
C ASP A 387 24.44 -29.29 -20.33
N LYS A 388 24.95 -28.15 -19.86
CA LYS A 388 24.19 -27.20 -19.03
C LYS A 388 24.14 -25.78 -19.61
N LYS A 389 23.61 -25.67 -20.83
CA LYS A 389 23.35 -24.40 -21.51
C LYS A 389 22.52 -23.43 -20.67
N GLN A 390 21.48 -23.93 -20.00
CA GLN A 390 20.56 -23.12 -19.20
C GLN A 390 21.22 -22.52 -17.96
N GLU A 391 22.12 -23.25 -17.28
CA GLU A 391 22.84 -22.69 -16.12
C GLU A 391 23.79 -21.56 -16.54
N LEU A 392 24.47 -21.69 -17.69
CA LEU A 392 25.33 -20.62 -18.21
C LEU A 392 24.52 -19.37 -18.64
N ILE A 393 23.32 -19.54 -19.18
CA ILE A 393 22.43 -18.41 -19.51
C ILE A 393 22.02 -17.69 -18.23
N THR A 394 21.65 -18.42 -17.17
CA THR A 394 21.29 -17.81 -15.88
C THR A 394 22.47 -17.03 -15.29
N ASP A 395 23.67 -17.63 -15.25
CA ASP A 395 24.86 -16.98 -14.69
C ASP A 395 25.24 -15.69 -15.46
N LEU A 396 25.05 -15.69 -16.79
CA LEU A 396 25.36 -14.54 -17.64
C LEU A 396 24.24 -13.51 -17.69
N SER A 397 22.99 -13.90 -17.43
CA SER A 397 21.83 -12.99 -17.41
C SER A 397 21.91 -11.94 -16.32
N GLU A 398 22.69 -12.17 -15.26
CA GLU A 398 22.92 -11.16 -14.21
C GLU A 398 23.79 -9.99 -14.69
N VAL A 399 24.57 -10.18 -15.76
CA VAL A 399 25.55 -9.19 -16.26
C VAL A 399 25.16 -8.66 -17.64
N LEU A 400 24.59 -9.52 -18.48
CA LEU A 400 24.25 -9.23 -19.88
C LEU A 400 22.73 -9.14 -20.12
N ASP A 401 21.90 -9.27 -19.09
CA ASP A 401 20.44 -9.23 -19.15
C ASP A 401 19.89 -10.07 -20.33
N GLU A 402 19.27 -9.43 -21.33
CA GLU A 402 18.65 -10.05 -22.50
C GLU A 402 19.68 -10.57 -23.53
N ASP A 403 20.91 -10.06 -23.52
CA ASP A 403 21.97 -10.45 -24.46
C ASP A 403 22.71 -11.72 -24.05
N ALA A 404 22.51 -12.20 -22.81
CA ALA A 404 23.09 -13.44 -22.30
C ALA A 404 22.63 -14.67 -23.11
N GLU A 405 21.36 -14.73 -23.48
CA GLU A 405 20.81 -15.85 -24.26
C GLU A 405 21.41 -15.89 -25.67
N ASN A 406 21.58 -14.72 -26.31
CA ASN A 406 22.17 -14.59 -27.64
C ASN A 406 23.65 -15.00 -27.64
N LEU A 407 24.44 -14.51 -26.67
CA LEU A 407 25.86 -14.87 -26.54
C LEU A 407 26.05 -16.37 -26.36
N VAL A 408 25.27 -17.00 -25.48
CA VAL A 408 25.36 -18.44 -25.23
C VAL A 408 24.87 -19.24 -26.44
N ASN A 409 23.83 -18.79 -27.14
CA ASN A 409 23.37 -19.43 -28.37
C ASN A 409 24.46 -19.44 -29.44
N ASP A 410 25.10 -18.29 -29.70
CA ASP A 410 26.16 -18.14 -30.69
C ASP A 410 27.42 -18.95 -30.31
N LEU A 411 27.74 -19.01 -29.02
CA LEU A 411 28.83 -19.82 -28.50
C LEU A 411 28.57 -21.32 -28.70
N TYR A 412 27.36 -21.79 -28.41
CA TYR A 412 27.00 -23.20 -28.61
C TYR A 412 26.89 -23.56 -30.10
N GLU A 413 26.40 -22.65 -30.94
CA GLU A 413 26.39 -22.82 -32.41
C GLU A 413 27.82 -22.93 -32.96
N PHE A 414 28.75 -22.10 -32.47
CA PHE A 414 30.17 -22.20 -32.84
C PHE A 414 30.79 -23.53 -32.42
N ILE A 415 30.46 -24.05 -31.22
CA ILE A 415 30.94 -25.35 -30.74
C ILE A 415 30.33 -26.51 -31.54
N GLU A 416 29.06 -26.41 -31.94
CA GLU A 416 28.43 -27.40 -32.82
C GLU A 416 29.05 -27.39 -34.22
N ASN A 417 29.42 -26.22 -34.75
CA ASN A 417 30.11 -26.07 -36.03
C ASN A 417 31.60 -26.49 -36.01
N LEU A 418 32.16 -26.70 -34.81
CA LEU A 418 33.52 -27.23 -34.59
C LEU A 418 33.56 -28.76 -34.44
N LYS A 419 32.41 -29.44 -34.33
CA LYS A 419 32.29 -30.90 -34.46
C LYS A 419 32.45 -31.34 -35.91
#